data_AF-X7EHH9-F1
#
_entry.id   AF-X7EHH9-F1
#
_cell.length_a   1.000
_cell.length_b   1.000
_cell.length_c   1.000
_cell.angle_alpha   90.00
_cell.angle_beta   90.00
_cell.angle_gamma   90.00
#
_symmetry.space_group_name_H-M   'P 1'
#
loop_
_entity.id
_entity.type
_entity.pdbx_description
1 polymer ?
#
loop_
_entity_poly.entity_id
_entity_poly.type
_entity_poly.pdbx_seq_one_letter_code
_entity_poly.pdbx_strand_id
1 'polypeptide(L)'
;MTESSFSAQRYNPTGLIAGFGASVSLAILVVGWFGGVDPLVRVAESHPATMPSAAVGFAALFGALLTVSHPQARFLGICVAISVVLLGLGNAVNLGTGTRPNLDMLFADGLLDVDRLSGVTSSALVFAAVGVVALTLGSRRATDLAETGALIGLSGTVATLLGHSFDPLSIYSIQYLSGVSEYEAGLFLLFFLALLTAARNRKAALV
;
A
#
# COMPACT_ATOMS: atom_id res chain seq x y z
N MET A 1 26.80 -35.59 23.08
CA MET A 1 27.30 -34.60 22.10
C MET A 1 26.08 -33.99 21.44
N THR A 2 25.91 -32.70 21.64
CA THR A 2 24.73 -31.88 21.35
C THR A 2 24.68 -31.54 19.86
N GLU A 3 23.69 -32.08 19.15
CA GLU A 3 23.28 -31.53 17.86
C GLU A 3 22.73 -30.13 18.10
N SER A 4 23.61 -29.15 17.92
CA SER A 4 23.24 -27.75 17.83
C SER A 4 22.28 -27.60 16.65
N SER A 5 20.99 -27.53 16.95
CA SER A 5 19.93 -27.15 16.03
C SER A 5 20.21 -25.72 15.55
N PHE A 6 21.07 -25.62 14.55
CA PHE A 6 21.20 -24.44 13.72
C PHE A 6 19.90 -24.37 12.92
N SER A 7 18.84 -23.86 13.55
CA SER A 7 17.60 -23.58 12.86
C SER A 7 17.95 -22.52 11.83
N ALA A 8 18.18 -22.95 10.59
CA ALA A 8 18.40 -22.07 9.47
C ALA A 8 17.26 -21.04 9.51
N GLN A 9 17.61 -19.81 9.88
CA GLN A 9 16.70 -18.70 10.00
C GLN A 9 16.12 -18.51 8.60
N ARG A 10 14.94 -19.10 8.35
CA ARG A 10 14.32 -19.09 7.03
C ARG A 10 14.16 -17.62 6.66
N TYR A 11 14.88 -17.22 5.63
CA TYR A 11 14.79 -15.88 5.07
C TYR A 11 13.32 -15.53 4.86
N ASN A 12 12.84 -14.48 5.54
CA ASN A 12 11.45 -14.03 5.46
C ASN A 12 11.38 -12.77 4.59
N PRO A 13 11.31 -12.90 3.26
CA PRO A 13 11.30 -11.75 2.36
C PRO A 13 10.10 -10.84 2.62
N THR A 14 8.97 -11.39 3.05
CA THR A 14 7.76 -10.62 3.38
C THR A 14 8.04 -9.56 4.44
N GLY A 15 8.72 -9.95 5.53
CA GLY A 15 9.01 -9.03 6.63
C GLY A 15 9.93 -7.90 6.21
N LEU A 16 10.95 -8.19 5.39
CA LEU A 16 11.89 -7.19 4.89
C LEU A 16 11.21 -6.20 3.94
N ILE A 17 10.46 -6.70 2.94
CA ILE A 17 9.77 -5.85 1.97
C ILE A 17 8.73 -4.99 2.68
N ALA A 18 7.96 -5.59 3.60
CA ALA A 18 6.92 -4.85 4.33
C ALA A 18 7.51 -3.81 5.30
N GLY A 19 8.58 -4.15 6.02
CA GLY A 19 9.27 -3.19 6.90
C GLY A 19 9.85 -2.01 6.12
N PHE A 20 10.46 -2.27 4.96
CA PHE A 20 10.95 -1.22 4.07
C PHE A 20 9.81 -0.34 3.55
N GLY A 21 8.74 -0.94 3.02
CA GLY A 21 7.57 -0.22 2.53
C GLY A 21 6.90 0.64 3.60
N ALA A 22 6.74 0.13 4.83
CA ALA A 22 6.25 0.91 5.96
C ALA A 22 7.16 2.11 6.27
N SER A 23 8.47 1.89 6.27
CA SER A 23 9.45 2.94 6.56
C SER A 23 9.43 4.05 5.51
N VAL A 24 9.36 3.70 4.22
CA VAL A 24 9.23 4.68 3.13
C VAL A 24 7.93 5.45 3.27
N SER A 25 6.81 4.77 3.53
CA SER A 25 5.50 5.43 3.70
C SER A 25 5.49 6.42 4.86
N LEU A 26 6.13 6.06 5.98
CA LEU A 26 6.30 6.95 7.13
C LEU A 26 7.26 8.11 6.82
N ALA A 27 8.32 7.90 6.04
CA ALA A 27 9.23 8.95 5.63
C ALA A 27 8.53 9.98 4.73
N ILE A 28 7.69 9.54 3.79
CA ILE A 28 6.85 10.42 2.96
C ILE A 28 5.95 11.28 3.84
N LEU A 29 5.29 10.68 4.84
CA LEU A 29 4.40 11.41 5.74
C LEU A 29 5.15 12.38 6.65
N VAL A 30 6.17 11.91 7.37
CA VAL A 30 6.83 12.69 8.44
C VAL A 30 7.87 13.65 7.87
N VAL A 31 8.71 13.21 6.94
CA VAL A 31 9.77 14.06 6.38
C VAL A 31 9.25 14.83 5.18
N GLY A 32 8.47 14.19 4.31
CA GLY A 32 7.86 14.84 3.16
C GLY A 32 6.83 15.89 3.56
N TRP A 33 5.69 15.46 4.11
CA TRP A 33 4.59 16.38 4.43
C TRP A 33 4.85 17.24 5.67
N PHE A 34 5.16 16.64 6.82
CA PHE A 34 5.42 17.43 8.04
C PHE A 34 6.73 18.22 7.99
N GLY A 35 7.75 17.70 7.29
CA GLY A 35 9.05 18.36 7.15
C GLY A 35 9.14 19.34 5.97
N GLY A 36 8.13 19.37 5.10
CA GLY A 36 8.11 20.23 3.90
C GLY A 36 9.16 19.84 2.85
N VAL A 37 9.56 18.57 2.79
CA VAL A 37 10.57 18.07 1.84
C VAL A 37 9.87 17.54 0.59
N ASP A 38 9.61 18.45 -0.36
CA ASP A 38 8.85 18.16 -1.58
C ASP A 38 9.35 16.95 -2.41
N PRO A 39 10.68 16.75 -2.60
CA PRO A 39 11.20 15.59 -3.34
C PRO A 39 10.92 14.23 -2.69
N LEU A 40 10.39 14.19 -1.46
CA LEU A 40 9.94 12.93 -0.84
C LEU A 40 8.46 12.65 -1.09
N VAL A 41 7.65 13.66 -1.43
CA VAL A 41 6.22 13.46 -1.71
C VAL A 41 5.93 13.35 -3.19
N ARG A 42 6.75 13.95 -4.07
CA ARG A 42 6.63 13.89 -5.54
C ARG A 42 7.98 13.83 -6.24
N VAL A 43 7.98 13.39 -7.49
CA VAL A 43 9.18 13.34 -8.35
C VAL A 43 9.57 14.72 -8.89
N ALA A 44 8.58 15.53 -9.26
CA ALA A 44 8.74 16.89 -9.75
C ALA A 44 7.46 17.71 -9.49
N GLU A 45 7.55 19.04 -9.53
CA GLU A 45 6.42 19.95 -9.25
C GLU A 45 5.21 19.73 -10.18
N SER A 46 5.45 19.31 -11.43
CA SER A 46 4.38 19.00 -12.39
C SER A 46 3.71 17.65 -12.16
N HIS A 47 4.16 16.87 -11.18
CA HIS A 47 3.66 15.52 -10.89
C HIS A 47 2.86 15.52 -9.58
N PRO A 48 1.80 14.69 -9.49
CA PRO A 48 1.03 14.54 -8.27
C PRO A 48 1.89 14.02 -7.12
N ALA A 49 1.73 14.61 -5.94
CA ALA A 49 2.29 14.09 -4.71
C ALA A 49 1.54 12.86 -4.19
N THR A 50 2.25 12.00 -3.48
CA THR A 50 1.65 10.98 -2.63
C THR A 50 0.90 11.65 -1.50
N MET A 51 -0.42 11.51 -1.47
CA MET A 51 -1.24 12.21 -0.48
C MET A 51 -0.99 11.70 0.95
N PRO A 52 -1.13 12.55 1.98
CA PRO A 52 -0.97 12.14 3.38
C PRO A 52 -1.82 10.93 3.75
N SER A 53 -3.09 10.90 3.31
CA SER A 53 -4.00 9.78 3.51
C SER A 53 -3.52 8.50 2.83
N ALA A 54 -2.94 8.59 1.63
CA ALA A 54 -2.33 7.45 0.96
C ALA A 54 -1.11 6.94 1.72
N ALA A 55 -0.21 7.83 2.16
CA ALA A 55 0.97 7.48 2.96
C ALA A 55 0.60 6.77 4.27
N VAL A 56 -0.42 7.27 4.98
CA VAL A 56 -0.99 6.61 6.18
C VAL A 56 -1.57 5.24 5.81
N GLY A 57 -2.33 5.15 4.71
CA GLY A 57 -2.88 3.90 4.20
C GLY A 57 -1.82 2.85 3.92
N PHE A 58 -0.72 3.22 3.25
CA PHE A 58 0.39 2.32 2.99
C PHE A 58 1.13 1.90 4.27
N ALA A 59 1.45 2.84 5.16
CA ALA A 59 2.10 2.54 6.43
C ALA A 59 1.26 1.53 7.25
N ALA A 60 -0.05 1.75 7.31
CA ALA A 60 -0.99 0.85 7.97
C ALA A 60 -1.08 -0.52 7.28
N LEU A 61 -1.14 -0.58 5.95
CA LEU A 61 -1.16 -1.83 5.18
C LEU A 61 0.09 -2.67 5.41
N PHE A 62 1.27 -2.07 5.27
CA PHE A 62 2.53 -2.75 5.52
C PHE A 62 2.65 -3.20 6.98
N GLY A 63 2.26 -2.34 7.93
CA GLY A 63 2.17 -2.68 9.34
C GLY A 63 1.26 -3.87 9.61
N ALA A 64 0.05 -3.88 9.03
CA ALA A 64 -0.89 -4.99 9.14
C ALA A 64 -0.30 -6.28 8.55
N LEU A 65 0.38 -6.21 7.40
CA LEU A 65 1.00 -7.38 6.77
C LEU A 65 2.10 -8.00 7.65
N LEU A 66 2.88 -7.20 8.39
CA LEU A 66 3.87 -7.69 9.35
C LEU A 66 3.26 -8.53 10.49
N THR A 67 2.00 -8.27 10.84
CA THR A 67 1.31 -9.00 11.91
C THR A 67 0.82 -10.39 11.49
N VAL A 68 0.71 -10.69 10.19
CA VAL A 68 0.14 -11.96 9.67
C VAL A 68 0.88 -13.18 10.24
N SER A 69 2.21 -13.09 10.33
CA SER A 69 3.08 -14.12 10.88
C SER A 69 3.03 -14.26 12.40
N HIS A 70 2.40 -13.31 13.11
CA HIS A 70 2.41 -13.22 14.57
C HIS A 70 1.00 -13.47 15.13
N PRO A 71 0.68 -14.70 15.61
CA PRO A 71 -0.68 -15.06 16.06
C PRO A 71 -1.29 -14.09 17.07
N GLN A 72 -0.47 -13.57 18.00
CA GLN A 72 -0.90 -12.64 19.05
C GLN A 72 -1.27 -11.25 18.52
N ALA A 73 -0.72 -10.84 17.36
CA ALA A 73 -0.96 -9.53 16.76
C ALA A 73 -1.98 -9.56 15.61
N ARG A 74 -2.49 -10.73 15.22
CA ARG A 74 -3.41 -10.88 14.06
C ARG A 74 -4.68 -10.06 14.20
N PHE A 75 -5.26 -10.01 15.40
CA PHE A 75 -6.47 -9.22 15.63
C PHE A 75 -6.20 -7.74 15.36
N LEU A 76 -5.09 -7.21 15.88
CA LEU A 76 -4.64 -5.84 15.61
C LEU A 76 -4.43 -5.62 14.11
N GLY A 77 -3.77 -6.56 13.42
CA GLY A 77 -3.59 -6.52 11.97
C GLY A 77 -4.90 -6.42 11.18
N ILE A 78 -5.91 -7.20 11.56
CA ILE A 78 -7.24 -7.14 10.95
C ILE A 78 -7.88 -5.78 11.21
N CYS A 79 -7.85 -5.27 12.43
CA CYS A 79 -8.38 -3.95 12.76
C CYS A 79 -7.72 -2.85 11.91
N VAL A 80 -6.39 -2.87 11.81
CA VAL A 80 -5.63 -1.90 11.00
C VAL A 80 -5.98 -2.02 9.52
N ALA A 81 -6.09 -3.24 8.97
CA ALA A 81 -6.49 -3.44 7.58
C ALA A 81 -7.93 -2.96 7.33
N ILE A 82 -8.87 -3.21 8.25
CA ILE A 82 -10.23 -2.68 8.15
C ILE A 82 -10.23 -1.15 8.20
N SER A 83 -9.40 -0.53 9.05
CA SER A 83 -9.24 0.93 9.04
C SER A 83 -8.77 1.47 7.69
N VAL A 84 -7.88 0.75 6.99
CA VAL A 84 -7.48 1.11 5.62
C VAL A 84 -8.65 0.96 4.64
N VAL A 85 -9.48 -0.08 4.76
CA VAL A 85 -10.71 -0.20 3.95
C VAL A 85 -11.60 1.02 4.15
N LEU A 86 -11.85 1.40 5.41
CA LEU A 86 -12.67 2.57 5.72
C LEU A 86 -12.06 3.86 5.19
N LEU A 87 -10.73 4.02 5.30
CA LEU A 87 -10.00 5.15 4.75
C LEU A 87 -10.15 5.23 3.22
N GLY A 88 -9.92 4.12 2.52
CA GLY A 88 -10.04 4.06 1.06
C GLY A 88 -11.49 4.22 0.56
N LEU A 89 -12.49 3.75 1.30
CA LEU A 89 -13.89 4.02 0.97
C LEU A 89 -14.26 5.49 1.24
N GLY A 90 -13.83 6.05 2.37
CA GLY A 90 -14.06 7.47 2.69
C GLY A 90 -13.43 8.39 1.66
N ASN A 91 -12.22 8.08 1.22
CA ASN A 91 -11.53 8.76 0.14
C ASN A 91 -12.27 8.66 -1.20
N ALA A 92 -12.81 7.48 -1.55
CA ALA A 92 -13.59 7.31 -2.76
C ALA A 92 -14.92 8.11 -2.73
N VAL A 93 -15.58 8.14 -1.57
CA VAL A 93 -16.80 8.96 -1.37
C VAL A 93 -16.45 10.44 -1.55
N ASN A 94 -15.38 10.93 -0.92
CA ASN A 94 -14.92 12.32 -1.04
C ASN A 94 -14.63 12.72 -2.49
N LEU A 95 -14.01 11.83 -3.27
CA LEU A 95 -13.81 12.05 -4.71
C LEU A 95 -15.13 12.15 -5.48
N GLY A 96 -16.11 11.30 -5.15
CA GLY A 96 -17.43 11.29 -5.79
C GLY A 96 -18.31 12.50 -5.44
N THR A 97 -18.18 13.04 -4.23
CA THR A 97 -18.95 14.20 -3.74
C THR A 97 -18.25 15.54 -4.00
N GLY A 98 -16.98 15.52 -4.43
CA GLY A 98 -16.16 16.72 -4.56
C GLY A 98 -15.80 17.37 -3.22
N THR A 99 -16.03 16.67 -2.11
CA THR A 99 -15.75 17.18 -0.76
C THR A 99 -14.32 16.83 -0.37
N ARG A 100 -13.59 17.78 0.22
CA ARG A 100 -12.23 17.55 0.72
C ARG A 100 -12.08 17.12 2.20
N PRO A 101 -13.11 16.79 3.03
CA PRO A 101 -12.89 16.50 4.45
C PRO A 101 -12.19 15.14 4.61
N ASN A 102 -10.87 15.15 4.55
CA ASN A 102 -10.01 14.01 4.79
C ASN A 102 -8.74 14.45 5.53
N LEU A 103 -7.88 13.48 5.86
CA LEU A 103 -6.58 13.73 6.49
C LEU A 103 -5.72 14.72 5.70
N ASP A 104 -5.92 14.83 4.39
CA ASP A 104 -5.12 15.70 3.52
C ASP A 104 -5.41 17.18 3.77
N MET A 105 -6.57 17.54 4.35
CA MET A 105 -6.86 18.93 4.74
C MET A 105 -5.97 19.47 5.84
N LEU A 106 -5.34 18.59 6.64
CA LEU A 106 -4.35 19.01 7.63
C LEU A 106 -3.10 19.63 6.96
N PHE A 107 -2.94 19.43 5.64
CA PHE A 107 -1.81 19.90 4.84
C PHE A 107 -2.26 20.77 3.66
N ALA A 108 -3.47 21.33 3.72
CA ALA A 108 -4.07 22.05 2.60
C ALA A 108 -3.18 23.18 2.05
N ASP A 109 -2.44 23.87 2.91
CA ASP A 109 -1.55 24.99 2.54
C ASP A 109 -0.33 24.55 1.71
N GLY A 110 0.02 23.25 1.74
CA GLY A 110 1.15 22.68 0.99
C GLY A 110 0.75 21.96 -0.30
N LEU A 111 -0.54 21.91 -0.63
CA LEU A 111 -1.04 21.23 -1.83
C LEU A 111 -0.89 22.11 -3.08
N LEU A 112 -0.37 21.53 -4.16
CA LEU A 112 -0.39 22.10 -5.50
C LEU A 112 -1.70 21.74 -6.21
N ASP A 113 -2.04 22.45 -7.29
CA ASP A 113 -3.26 22.19 -8.07
C ASP A 113 -3.31 20.80 -8.71
N VAL A 114 -2.14 20.21 -8.96
CA VAL A 114 -1.99 18.83 -9.46
C VAL A 114 -2.23 17.77 -8.38
N ASP A 115 -2.17 18.16 -7.10
CA ASP A 115 -2.30 17.25 -5.98
C ASP A 115 -3.75 16.91 -5.73
N ARG A 116 -4.07 15.65 -6.01
CA ARG A 116 -5.33 15.01 -5.62
C ARG A 116 -5.09 13.53 -5.40
N LEU A 117 -5.85 12.95 -4.49
CA LEU A 117 -5.87 11.50 -4.38
C LEU A 117 -6.55 10.91 -5.62
N SER A 118 -5.93 9.90 -6.23
CA SER A 118 -6.51 9.19 -7.36
C SER A 118 -7.61 8.19 -6.93
N GLY A 119 -8.60 7.98 -7.79
CA GLY A 119 -9.61 6.96 -7.59
C GLY A 119 -9.02 5.54 -7.64
N VAL A 120 -7.99 5.32 -8.46
CA VAL A 120 -7.22 4.06 -8.49
C VAL A 120 -6.49 3.83 -7.18
N THR A 121 -5.84 4.85 -6.61
CA THR A 121 -5.13 4.72 -5.34
C THR A 121 -6.09 4.32 -4.24
N SER A 122 -7.24 5.00 -4.17
CA SER A 122 -8.29 4.71 -3.20
C SER A 122 -8.82 3.27 -3.30
N SER A 123 -9.14 2.80 -4.50
CA SER A 123 -9.65 1.45 -4.72
C SER A 123 -8.58 0.37 -4.51
N ALA A 124 -7.34 0.64 -4.91
CA ALA A 124 -6.22 -0.25 -4.70
C ALA A 124 -5.86 -0.42 -3.22
N LEU A 125 -5.97 0.64 -2.39
CA LEU A 125 -5.82 0.53 -0.93
C LEU A 125 -6.88 -0.41 -0.32
N VAL A 126 -8.15 -0.26 -0.72
CA VAL A 126 -9.24 -1.14 -0.27
C VAL A 126 -8.96 -2.59 -0.68
N PHE A 127 -8.60 -2.80 -1.95
CA PHE A 127 -8.31 -4.11 -2.49
C PHE A 127 -7.12 -4.78 -1.78
N ALA A 128 -6.03 -4.03 -1.58
CA ALA A 128 -4.86 -4.46 -0.81
C ALA A 128 -5.22 -4.88 0.63
N ALA A 129 -6.04 -4.06 1.30
CA ALA A 129 -6.48 -4.33 2.68
C ALA A 129 -7.32 -5.61 2.78
N VAL A 130 -8.23 -5.84 1.84
CA VAL A 130 -9.00 -7.09 1.74
C VAL A 130 -8.07 -8.29 1.59
N GLY A 131 -7.00 -8.16 0.80
CA GLY A 131 -5.95 -9.18 0.68
C GLY A 131 -5.28 -9.52 2.01
N VAL A 132 -4.94 -8.51 2.83
CA VAL A 132 -4.36 -8.72 4.17
C VAL A 132 -5.35 -9.42 5.09
N VAL A 133 -6.62 -8.99 5.09
CA VAL A 133 -7.67 -9.62 5.91
C VAL A 133 -7.84 -11.09 5.52
N ALA A 134 -7.97 -11.38 4.22
CA ALA A 134 -8.09 -12.73 3.70
C ALA A 134 -6.90 -13.61 4.12
N LEU A 135 -5.68 -13.08 3.99
CA LEU A 135 -4.49 -13.81 4.41
C LEU A 135 -4.44 -14.05 5.92
N THR A 136 -4.91 -13.10 6.72
CA THR A 136 -4.92 -13.20 8.20
C THR A 136 -5.94 -14.21 8.71
N LEU A 137 -7.08 -14.35 8.03
CA LEU A 137 -8.07 -15.40 8.32
C LEU A 137 -7.48 -16.81 8.15
N GLY A 138 -6.49 -16.96 7.26
CA GLY A 138 -5.62 -18.14 7.22
C GLY A 138 -6.24 -19.43 6.70
N SER A 139 -7.48 -19.41 6.19
CA SER A 139 -8.07 -20.55 5.48
C SER A 139 -7.39 -20.72 4.11
N ARG A 140 -7.40 -21.94 3.56
CA ARG A 140 -6.81 -22.22 2.24
C ARG A 140 -7.44 -21.35 1.15
N ARG A 141 -8.78 -21.28 1.10
CA ARG A 141 -9.51 -20.44 0.14
C ARG A 141 -9.16 -18.95 0.29
N ALA A 142 -9.09 -18.43 1.52
CA ALA A 142 -8.74 -17.03 1.74
C ALA A 142 -7.28 -16.72 1.37
N THR A 143 -6.38 -17.68 1.56
CA THR A 143 -4.98 -17.59 1.11
C THR A 143 -4.88 -17.59 -0.41
N ASP A 144 -5.65 -18.43 -1.10
CA ASP A 144 -5.71 -18.47 -2.57
C ASP A 144 -6.27 -17.15 -3.14
N LEU A 145 -7.28 -16.56 -2.48
CA LEU A 145 -7.82 -15.24 -2.83
C LEU A 145 -6.76 -14.15 -2.64
N ALA A 146 -6.01 -14.15 -1.53
CA ALA A 146 -4.93 -13.19 -1.30
C ALA A 146 -3.80 -13.33 -2.33
N GLU A 147 -3.41 -14.55 -2.70
CA GLU A 147 -2.43 -14.82 -3.76
C GLU A 147 -2.91 -14.29 -5.12
N THR A 148 -4.15 -14.61 -5.50
CA THR A 148 -4.75 -14.14 -6.77
C THR A 148 -4.86 -12.63 -6.79
N GLY A 149 -5.31 -12.04 -5.68
CA GLY A 149 -5.40 -10.59 -5.53
C GLY A 149 -4.03 -9.92 -5.66
N ALA A 150 -3.00 -10.48 -5.04
CA ALA A 150 -1.64 -9.96 -5.18
C ALA A 150 -1.14 -9.99 -6.65
N LEU A 151 -1.43 -11.05 -7.40
CA LEU A 151 -1.05 -11.12 -8.83
C LEU A 151 -1.80 -10.10 -9.69
N ILE A 152 -3.10 -9.89 -9.43
CA ILE A 152 -3.90 -8.86 -10.11
C ILE A 152 -3.33 -7.47 -9.77
N GLY A 153 -3.07 -7.21 -8.49
CA GLY A 153 -2.48 -5.96 -8.01
C GLY A 153 -1.14 -5.67 -8.66
N LEU A 154 -0.21 -6.64 -8.67
CA LEU A 154 1.08 -6.53 -9.35
C LEU A 154 0.93 -6.19 -10.83
N SER A 155 0.03 -6.89 -11.52
CA SER A 155 -0.19 -6.65 -12.96
C SER A 155 -0.70 -5.23 -13.21
N GLY A 156 -1.66 -4.76 -12.40
CA GLY A 156 -2.17 -3.40 -12.49
C GLY A 156 -1.09 -2.35 -12.20
N THR A 157 -0.30 -2.55 -11.15
CA THR A 157 0.78 -1.62 -10.80
C THR A 157 1.88 -1.58 -11.86
N VAL A 158 2.29 -2.72 -12.43
CA VAL A 158 3.25 -2.77 -13.52
C VAL A 158 2.70 -2.05 -14.75
N ALA A 159 1.42 -2.24 -15.09
CA ALA A 159 0.79 -1.51 -16.18
C ALA A 159 0.82 0.01 -15.96
N THR A 160 0.52 0.48 -14.74
CA THR A 160 0.61 1.89 -14.37
C THR A 160 2.04 2.44 -14.50
N LEU A 161 3.04 1.72 -13.97
CA LEU A 161 4.45 2.13 -14.07
C LEU A 161 4.93 2.18 -15.52
N LEU A 162 4.53 1.21 -16.35
CA LEU A 162 4.85 1.21 -17.77
C LEU A 162 4.20 2.39 -18.49
N GLY A 163 2.95 2.72 -18.18
CA GLY A 163 2.31 3.90 -18.75
C GLY A 163 3.04 5.20 -18.39
N HIS A 164 3.52 5.35 -17.15
CA HIS A 164 4.36 6.49 -16.75
C HIS A 164 5.71 6.52 -17.49
N SER A 165 6.22 5.37 -17.94
CA SER A 165 7.51 5.27 -18.63
C SER A 165 7.46 5.71 -20.10
N PHE A 166 6.30 5.62 -20.75
CA PHE A 166 6.16 6.00 -22.17
C PHE A 166 5.80 7.48 -22.34
N ASP A 167 4.82 7.95 -21.58
CA ASP A 167 4.44 9.37 -21.54
C ASP A 167 3.93 9.68 -20.12
N PRO A 168 4.81 10.24 -19.26
CA PRO A 168 4.50 10.46 -17.84
C PRO A 168 3.24 11.29 -17.61
N LEU A 169 2.93 12.22 -18.52
CA LEU A 169 1.80 13.14 -18.37
C LEU A 169 0.50 12.58 -18.96
N SER A 170 0.59 11.67 -19.94
CA SER A 170 -0.60 11.07 -20.58
C SER A 170 -1.52 10.36 -19.60
N ILE A 171 -0.96 9.68 -18.58
CA ILE A 171 -1.74 8.98 -17.56
C ILE A 171 -2.67 9.95 -16.82
N TYR A 172 -2.24 11.19 -16.61
CA TYR A 172 -3.02 12.17 -15.86
C TYR A 172 -4.23 12.70 -16.63
N SER A 173 -4.29 12.47 -17.95
CA SER A 173 -5.47 12.81 -18.76
C SER A 173 -6.67 11.90 -18.46
N ILE A 174 -6.43 10.71 -17.90
CA ILE A 174 -7.48 9.78 -17.50
C ILE A 174 -7.95 10.21 -16.10
N GLN A 175 -9.20 10.67 -15.99
CA GLN A 175 -9.75 11.22 -14.75
C GLN A 175 -9.53 10.31 -13.53
N TYR A 176 -9.69 8.99 -13.70
CA TYR A 176 -9.54 8.01 -12.62
C TYR A 176 -8.08 7.83 -12.14
N LEU A 177 -7.10 8.20 -12.98
CA LEU A 177 -5.65 8.12 -12.73
C LEU A 177 -4.98 9.48 -12.48
N SER A 178 -5.72 10.59 -12.62
CA SER A 178 -5.23 11.99 -12.60
C SER A 178 -4.55 12.48 -11.32
N GLY A 179 -4.36 11.60 -10.33
CA GLY A 179 -3.71 11.87 -9.06
C GLY A 179 -2.87 10.70 -8.55
N VAL A 180 -2.51 9.74 -9.43
CA VAL A 180 -1.59 8.67 -9.04
C VAL A 180 -0.18 9.24 -9.00
N SER A 181 0.44 9.23 -7.83
CA SER A 181 1.86 9.54 -7.70
C SER A 181 2.72 8.31 -8.08
N GLU A 182 3.88 8.53 -8.68
CA GLU A 182 4.83 7.46 -9.01
C GLU A 182 5.29 6.69 -7.76
N TYR A 183 5.41 7.39 -6.63
CA TYR A 183 5.77 6.77 -5.36
C TYR A 183 4.67 5.83 -4.87
N GLU A 184 3.39 6.16 -5.06
CA GLU A 184 2.27 5.27 -4.74
C GLU A 184 2.31 4.00 -5.61
N ALA A 185 2.62 4.14 -6.90
CA ALA A 185 2.79 2.99 -7.78
C ALA A 185 3.97 2.10 -7.30
N GLY A 186 5.10 2.70 -6.92
CA GLY A 186 6.22 1.97 -6.31
C GLY A 186 5.83 1.26 -5.00
N LEU A 187 5.09 1.92 -4.12
CA LEU A 187 4.63 1.35 -2.85
C LEU A 187 3.63 0.21 -3.06
N PHE A 188 2.69 0.32 -4.00
CA PHE A 188 1.81 -0.79 -4.37
C PHE A 188 2.58 -1.98 -4.92
N LEU A 189 3.61 -1.74 -5.74
CA LEU A 189 4.44 -2.82 -6.28
C LEU A 189 5.10 -3.60 -5.14
N LEU A 190 5.75 -2.88 -4.21
CA LEU A 190 6.35 -3.47 -3.02
C LEU A 190 5.31 -4.20 -2.16
N PHE A 191 4.14 -3.59 -1.97
CA PHE A 191 3.08 -4.17 -1.16
C PHE A 191 2.55 -5.48 -1.74
N PHE A 192 2.19 -5.51 -3.03
CA PHE A 192 1.66 -6.72 -3.64
C PHE A 192 2.73 -7.81 -3.79
N LEU A 193 4.02 -7.46 -3.93
CA LEU A 193 5.12 -8.41 -3.84
C LEU A 193 5.21 -9.02 -2.42
N ALA A 194 5.12 -8.19 -1.39
CA ALA A 194 5.11 -8.66 0.00
C ALA A 194 3.89 -9.55 0.27
N LEU A 195 2.69 -9.16 -0.21
CA LEU A 195 1.47 -9.95 -0.05
C LEU A 195 1.57 -11.30 -0.77
N LEU A 196 2.09 -11.33 -1.99
CA LEU A 196 2.28 -12.55 -2.77
C LEU A 196 3.23 -13.53 -2.06
N THR A 197 4.37 -13.04 -1.58
CA THR A 197 5.32 -13.86 -0.82
C THR A 197 4.70 -14.38 0.47
N ALA A 198 3.94 -13.54 1.18
CA ALA A 198 3.24 -13.93 2.41
C ALA A 198 2.20 -15.03 2.16
N ALA A 199 1.40 -14.88 1.10
CA ALA A 199 0.37 -15.85 0.72
C ALA A 199 0.99 -17.20 0.35
N ARG A 200 2.07 -17.22 -0.44
CA ARG A 200 2.78 -18.46 -0.81
C ARG A 200 3.40 -19.15 0.40
N ASN A 201 4.03 -18.40 1.30
CA ASN A 201 4.58 -18.93 2.53
C ASN A 201 3.49 -19.54 3.43
N ARG A 202 2.34 -18.86 3.53
CA ARG A 202 1.19 -19.36 4.29
C ARG A 202 0.62 -20.64 3.70
N LYS A 203 0.46 -20.69 2.37
CA LYS A 203 -0.05 -21.86 1.64
C LYS A 203 0.85 -23.08 1.81
N ALA A 204 2.17 -22.89 1.75
CA ALA A 204 3.14 -23.96 2.00
C ALA A 204 3.05 -24.53 3.43
N ALA A 205 2.60 -23.74 4.41
CA ALA A 205 2.40 -24.19 5.79
C ALA A 205 1.04 -24.87 6.05
N LEU A 206 0.12 -24.86 5.06
CA LEU A 206 -1.19 -25.52 5.13
C LEU A 206 -1.20 -26.91 4.47
N VAL A 207 -0.09 -27.31 3.85
CA VAL A 207 0.14 -28.64 3.24
C VAL A 207 0.74 -29.56 4.29
#